data_AF-A0A7S0LAP5-F1
#
_entry.id   AF-A0A7S0LAP5-F1
#
_cell.length_a   1.000
_cell.length_b   1.000
_cell.length_c   1.000
_cell.angle_alpha   90.00
_cell.angle_beta   90.00
_cell.angle_gamma   90.00
#
_symmetry.space_group_name_H-M   'P 1'
#
loop_
_entity.id
_entity.type
_entity.pdbx_description
1 polymer ?
#
loop_
_entity_poly.entity_id
_entity_poly.type
_entity_poly.pdbx_seq_one_letter_code
_entity_poly.pdbx_strand_id
1 'polypeptide(L)'
;VRSPRRSRLPMRYAFAFFPWGVLAPLNLVKLLLNKVSPTAHFWVPKETEQCQAACGIARMWATLFWSMQFVWAIAYLYVATNPDQVGLIYFGAATKLIVGALLLNAYAAGVVLWPIGLGGAMLEWLFAMLFLMDMRSRRATQKRTC
;
A
#
# COMPACT_ATOMS: atom_id res chain seq x y z
N VAL A 1 -30.23 25.57 8.90
CA VAL A 1 -29.81 24.15 8.84
C VAL A 1 -28.88 23.97 7.64
N ARG A 2 -27.56 23.98 7.85
CA ARG A 2 -26.60 23.76 6.76
C ARG A 2 -26.72 22.31 6.31
N SER A 3 -27.19 22.11 5.09
CA SER A 3 -27.19 20.81 4.41
C SER A 3 -25.81 20.15 4.57
N PRO A 4 -25.72 18.89 5.03
CA PRO A 4 -24.46 18.19 5.02
C PRO A 4 -24.09 18.06 3.55
N ARG A 5 -23.08 18.82 3.10
CA ARG A 5 -22.38 18.50 1.86
C ARG A 5 -21.98 17.05 2.04
N ARG A 6 -22.69 16.14 1.35
CA ARG A 6 -22.19 14.80 1.02
C ARG A 6 -20.88 15.07 0.31
N SER A 7 -19.81 15.13 1.10
CA SER A 7 -18.46 15.01 0.61
C SER A 7 -18.52 13.75 -0.24
N ARG A 8 -18.28 13.91 -1.54
CA ARG A 8 -17.97 12.76 -2.39
C ARG A 8 -16.97 11.97 -1.58
N LEU A 9 -17.34 10.73 -1.18
CA LEU A 9 -16.43 9.80 -0.51
C LEU A 9 -15.07 10.03 -1.16
N PRO A 10 -14.03 10.42 -0.41
CA PRO A 10 -12.76 10.77 -1.01
C PRO A 10 -12.19 9.52 -1.67
N MET A 11 -12.60 9.33 -2.93
CA MET A 11 -12.54 8.10 -3.74
C MET A 11 -11.12 7.57 -3.79
N ARG A 12 -10.16 8.50 -3.65
CA ARG A 12 -8.72 8.32 -3.57
C ARG A 12 -8.28 7.35 -2.47
N TYR A 13 -8.86 7.43 -1.26
CA TYR A 13 -8.49 6.54 -0.15
C TYR A 13 -9.11 5.15 -0.31
N ALA A 14 -10.35 5.08 -0.80
CA ALA A 14 -10.98 3.81 -1.16
C ALA A 14 -10.25 3.12 -2.32
N PHE A 15 -9.72 3.87 -3.30
CA PHE A 15 -8.91 3.30 -4.36
C PHE A 15 -7.54 2.81 -3.86
N ALA A 16 -6.96 3.47 -2.86
CA ALA A 16 -5.70 3.05 -2.26
C ALA A 16 -5.79 1.73 -1.47
N PHE A 17 -7.01 1.26 -1.15
CA PHE A 17 -7.27 -0.06 -0.59
C PHE A 17 -6.98 -1.17 -1.61
N PHE A 18 -7.45 -1.06 -2.85
CA PHE A 18 -7.50 -2.18 -3.80
C PHE A 18 -6.17 -2.90 -4.03
N PRO A 19 -5.01 -2.22 -4.20
CA PRO A 19 -3.76 -2.91 -4.46
C PRO A 19 -3.40 -3.91 -3.36
N TRP A 20 -3.67 -3.58 -2.09
CA TRP A 20 -3.21 -4.39 -0.95
C TRP A 20 -4.33 -5.11 -0.21
N GLY A 21 -5.58 -4.62 -0.31
CA GLY A 21 -6.74 -5.22 0.34
C GLY A 21 -7.02 -6.65 -0.11
N VAL A 22 -6.63 -6.99 -1.35
CA VAL A 22 -6.74 -8.36 -1.90
C VAL A 22 -5.38 -9.04 -1.97
N LEU A 23 -4.35 -8.38 -2.49
CA LEU A 23 -3.05 -9.02 -2.68
C LEU A 23 -2.37 -9.39 -1.36
N ALA A 24 -2.48 -8.57 -0.33
CA ALA A 24 -1.77 -8.84 0.92
C ALA A 24 -2.32 -10.07 1.68
N PRO A 25 -3.64 -10.25 1.85
CA PRO A 25 -4.19 -11.48 2.41
C PRO A 25 -3.81 -12.73 1.61
N LEU A 26 -3.87 -12.66 0.27
CA LEU A 26 -3.50 -13.80 -0.59
C LEU A 26 -2.04 -14.20 -0.41
N ASN A 27 -1.13 -13.23 -0.33
CA ASN A 27 0.28 -13.49 -0.08
C ASN A 27 0.54 -13.99 1.35
N LEU A 28 -0.23 -13.53 2.34
CA LEU A 28 -0.14 -14.04 3.72
C LEU A 28 -0.54 -15.52 3.78
N VAL A 29 -1.69 -15.88 3.17
CA VAL A 29 -2.15 -17.28 3.09
C VAL A 29 -1.13 -18.15 2.36
N LYS A 30 -0.56 -17.66 1.24
CA LYS A 30 0.52 -18.35 0.51
C LYS A 30 1.69 -18.69 1.43
N LEU A 31 2.17 -17.72 2.21
CA LEU A 31 3.31 -17.89 3.12
C LEU A 31 3.00 -18.86 4.27
N LEU A 32 1.80 -18.78 4.85
CA LEU A 32 1.36 -19.67 5.93
C LEU A 32 1.24 -21.13 5.46
N LEU A 33 0.77 -21.34 4.24
CA LEU A 33 0.69 -22.66 3.63
C LEU A 33 2.04 -23.20 3.14
N ASN A 34 3.11 -22.38 3.21
CA ASN A 34 4.43 -22.67 2.66
C ASN A 34 4.37 -23.21 1.21
N LYS A 35 3.49 -22.65 0.38
CA LYS A 35 3.33 -23.05 -1.01
C LYS A 35 3.95 -22.01 -1.94
N VAL A 36 4.80 -22.50 -2.84
CA VAL A 36 5.23 -21.76 -4.03
C VAL A 36 3.98 -21.51 -4.87
N SER A 37 3.73 -20.26 -5.25
CA SER A 37 2.53 -19.97 -6.05
C SER A 37 2.83 -20.37 -7.49
N PRO A 38 1.94 -21.09 -8.18
CA PRO A 38 2.19 -21.50 -9.56
C PRO A 38 2.51 -20.31 -10.46
N THR A 39 2.03 -19.13 -10.14
CA THR A 39 2.25 -17.90 -10.90
C THR A 39 3.40 -17.03 -10.38
N ALA A 40 4.05 -17.38 -9.27
CA ALA A 40 5.07 -16.53 -8.65
C ALA A 40 6.30 -16.33 -9.53
N HIS A 41 6.66 -17.34 -10.34
CA HIS A 41 7.75 -17.27 -11.31
C HIS A 41 7.58 -16.16 -12.36
N PHE A 42 6.36 -15.65 -12.56
CA PHE A 42 6.11 -14.50 -13.43
C PHE A 42 6.53 -13.17 -12.80
N TRP A 43 6.70 -13.13 -11.48
CA TRP A 43 6.89 -11.87 -10.74
C TRP A 43 8.10 -11.86 -9.81
N VAL A 44 8.67 -13.03 -9.50
CA VAL A 44 9.80 -13.22 -8.59
C VAL A 44 10.72 -14.30 -9.18
N PRO A 45 12.04 -14.12 -9.18
CA PRO A 45 12.97 -15.16 -9.61
C PRO A 45 12.87 -16.42 -8.77
N LYS A 46 13.16 -17.57 -9.38
CA LYS A 46 13.10 -18.88 -8.72
C LYS A 46 14.04 -18.96 -7.51
N GLU A 47 15.25 -18.37 -7.56
CA GLU A 47 16.17 -18.42 -6.43
C GLU A 47 15.62 -17.67 -5.21
N THR A 48 14.98 -16.52 -5.45
CA THR A 48 14.35 -15.72 -4.39
C THR A 48 13.16 -16.43 -3.75
N GLU A 49 12.34 -17.10 -4.56
CA GLU A 49 11.19 -17.85 -4.05
C GLU A 49 11.62 -19.08 -3.23
N GLN A 50 12.67 -19.79 -3.67
CA GLN A 50 13.25 -20.89 -2.91
C GLN A 50 13.87 -20.42 -1.59
N CYS A 51 14.51 -19.25 -1.58
CA CYS A 51 15.05 -18.65 -0.37
C CYS A 51 13.95 -18.29 0.64
N GLN A 52 12.82 -17.73 0.21
CA GLN A 52 11.67 -17.48 1.10
C GLN A 52 11.04 -18.75 1.67
N ALA A 53 11.03 -19.84 0.88
CA ALA A 53 10.56 -21.14 1.34
C ALA A 53 11.53 -21.80 2.34
N ALA A 54 12.84 -21.69 2.10
CA ALA A 54 13.87 -22.35 2.92
C ALA A 54 14.32 -21.55 4.14
N CYS A 55 14.24 -20.21 4.11
CA CYS A 55 14.73 -19.33 5.17
C CYS A 55 13.59 -18.80 6.04
N GLY A 56 13.55 -19.25 7.30
CA GLY A 56 12.52 -18.82 8.27
C GLY A 56 12.49 -17.31 8.51
N ILE A 57 13.65 -16.65 8.43
CA ILE A 57 13.77 -15.19 8.57
C ILE A 57 13.13 -14.48 7.37
N ALA A 58 13.41 -14.95 6.14
CA ALA A 58 12.81 -14.37 4.94
C ALA A 58 11.27 -14.51 4.94
N ARG A 59 10.76 -15.64 5.43
CA ARG A 59 9.32 -15.85 5.63
C ARG A 59 8.73 -14.92 6.68
N MET A 60 9.42 -14.72 7.82
CA MET A 60 8.98 -13.79 8.87
C MET A 60 8.85 -12.35 8.34
N TRP A 61 9.87 -11.86 7.63
CA TRP A 61 9.85 -10.52 7.03
C TRP A 61 8.75 -10.36 5.99
N ALA A 62 8.53 -11.38 5.16
CA ALA A 62 7.44 -11.38 4.20
C ALA A 62 6.08 -11.30 4.92
N THR A 63 5.85 -12.12 5.95
CA THR A 63 4.60 -12.09 6.74
C THR A 63 4.36 -10.72 7.37
N LEU A 64 5.40 -10.09 7.95
CA LEU A 64 5.32 -8.76 8.53
C LEU A 64 4.99 -7.71 7.47
N PHE A 65 5.66 -7.75 6.33
CA PHE A 65 5.42 -6.83 5.22
C PHE A 65 3.96 -6.91 4.74
N TRP A 66 3.47 -8.11 4.43
CA TRP A 66 2.10 -8.29 3.94
C TRP A 66 1.04 -7.95 4.99
N SER A 67 1.26 -8.31 6.25
CA SER A 67 0.38 -7.90 7.36
C SER A 67 0.28 -6.37 7.44
N MET A 68 1.41 -5.69 7.36
CA MET A 68 1.46 -4.22 7.40
C MET A 68 0.74 -3.59 6.20
N GLN A 69 0.92 -4.12 4.98
CA GLN A 69 0.20 -3.62 3.81
C GLN A 69 -1.32 -3.76 3.96
N PHE A 70 -1.79 -4.88 4.54
CA PHE A 70 -3.21 -5.12 4.76
C PHE A 70 -3.80 -4.18 5.82
N VAL A 71 -3.11 -3.98 6.95
CA VAL A 71 -3.52 -3.02 8.00
C VAL A 71 -3.67 -1.63 7.41
N TRP A 72 -2.71 -1.20 6.59
CA TRP A 72 -2.80 0.09 5.90
C TRP A 72 -3.94 0.19 4.91
N ALA A 73 -4.21 -0.87 4.15
CA ALA A 73 -5.36 -0.91 3.25
C ALA A 73 -6.67 -0.64 4.03
N ILE A 74 -6.87 -1.32 5.15
CA ILE A 74 -8.04 -1.12 6.02
C ILE A 74 -8.06 0.30 6.60
N ALA A 75 -6.90 0.83 7.03
CA ALA A 75 -6.80 2.19 7.53
C ALA A 75 -7.25 3.22 6.47
N TYR A 76 -6.98 3.00 5.18
CA TYR A 76 -7.46 3.87 4.11
C TYR A 76 -8.99 3.81 3.92
N LEU A 77 -9.61 2.65 4.12
CA LEU A 77 -11.08 2.56 4.16
C LEU A 77 -11.66 3.33 5.35
N TYR A 78 -11.01 3.25 6.51
CA TYR A 78 -11.41 4.01 7.69
C TYR A 78 -11.30 5.53 7.47
N VAL A 79 -10.20 6.00 6.86
CA VAL A 79 -10.03 7.41 6.46
C VAL A 79 -11.08 7.86 5.45
N ALA A 80 -11.49 6.97 4.54
CA ALA A 80 -12.51 7.30 3.54
C ALA A 80 -13.86 7.68 4.19
N THR A 81 -14.18 7.11 5.35
CA THR A 81 -15.39 7.42 6.12
C THR A 81 -15.15 8.42 7.25
N ASN A 82 -13.91 8.57 7.72
CA ASN A 82 -13.49 9.48 8.80
C ASN A 82 -12.40 10.45 8.30
N PRO A 83 -12.77 11.43 7.46
CA PRO A 83 -11.78 12.26 6.76
C PRO A 83 -11.01 13.23 7.67
N ASP A 84 -11.41 13.41 8.92
CA ASP A 84 -10.76 14.30 9.88
C ASP A 84 -9.49 13.69 10.50
N GLN A 85 -9.18 12.43 10.19
CA GLN A 85 -8.02 11.69 10.65
C GLN A 85 -6.73 12.11 9.93
N VAL A 86 -6.36 13.38 10.08
CA VAL A 86 -5.24 14.02 9.38
C VAL A 86 -3.90 13.32 9.63
N GLY A 87 -3.64 12.91 10.88
CA GLY A 87 -2.41 12.19 11.24
C GLY A 87 -2.27 10.87 10.48
N LEU A 88 -3.37 10.13 10.35
CA LEU A 88 -3.41 8.86 9.63
C LEU A 88 -3.19 9.03 8.12
N ILE A 89 -3.67 10.14 7.53
CA ILE A 89 -3.43 10.48 6.13
C ILE A 89 -1.95 10.77 5.87
N TYR A 90 -1.31 11.58 6.73
CA TYR A 90 0.12 11.88 6.59
C TYR A 90 0.99 10.63 6.79
N PHE A 91 0.70 9.85 7.82
CA PHE A 91 1.44 8.62 8.09
C PHE A 91 1.26 7.62 6.94
N GLY A 92 0.05 7.51 6.40
CA GLY A 92 -0.25 6.72 5.20
C GLY A 92 0.53 7.19 3.97
N ALA A 93 0.60 8.50 3.72
CA ALA A 93 1.39 9.04 2.61
C ALA A 93 2.88 8.73 2.76
N ALA A 94 3.44 8.85 3.97
CA ALA A 94 4.82 8.47 4.25
C ALA A 94 5.05 6.97 4.03
N THR A 95 4.15 6.11 4.49
CA THR A 95 4.23 4.67 4.24
C THR A 95 4.19 4.37 2.75
N LYS A 96 3.28 4.99 1.98
CA LYS A 96 3.23 4.85 0.52
C LYS A 96 4.57 5.20 -0.15
N LEU A 97 5.22 6.30 0.27
CA LEU A 97 6.54 6.67 -0.24
C LEU A 97 7.61 5.61 0.06
N ILE A 98 7.65 5.12 1.30
CA ILE A 98 8.60 4.10 1.75
C ILE A 98 8.39 2.79 1.00
N VAL A 99 7.15 2.31 0.89
CA VAL A 99 6.82 1.06 0.17
C VAL A 99 7.18 1.19 -1.30
N GLY A 100 6.91 2.32 -1.93
CA GLY A 100 7.33 2.56 -3.32
C GLY A 100 8.85 2.51 -3.49
N ALA A 101 9.61 3.09 -2.56
CA ALA A 101 11.08 3.00 -2.58
C ALA A 101 11.59 1.57 -2.36
N LEU A 102 10.97 0.81 -1.44
CA LEU A 102 11.31 -0.60 -1.22
C LEU A 102 11.03 -1.46 -2.45
N LEU A 103 9.91 -1.25 -3.15
CA LEU A 103 9.58 -1.96 -4.38
C LEU A 103 10.55 -1.63 -5.52
N LEU A 104 10.94 -0.36 -5.65
CA LEU A 104 11.94 0.06 -6.64
C LEU A 104 13.32 -0.53 -6.32
N ASN A 105 13.73 -0.53 -5.06
CA ASN A 105 14.99 -1.15 -4.65
C ASN A 105 14.97 -2.67 -4.88
N ALA A 106 13.87 -3.35 -4.57
CA ALA A 106 13.71 -4.77 -4.83
C ALA A 106 13.76 -5.09 -6.33
N TYR A 107 13.22 -4.21 -7.18
CA TYR A 107 13.34 -4.32 -8.63
C TYR A 107 14.79 -4.16 -9.11
N ALA A 108 15.48 -3.10 -8.64
CA ALA A 108 16.87 -2.83 -9.00
C ALA A 108 17.84 -3.94 -8.53
N ALA A 109 17.55 -4.56 -7.38
CA ALA A 109 18.28 -5.70 -6.85
C ALA A 109 17.93 -7.04 -7.53
N GLY A 110 17.02 -7.05 -8.51
CA GLY A 110 16.60 -8.25 -9.21
C GLY A 110 15.75 -9.22 -8.36
N VAL A 111 15.24 -8.79 -7.21
CA VAL A 111 14.46 -9.60 -6.26
C VAL A 111 12.99 -9.71 -6.69
N VAL A 112 12.49 -8.72 -7.43
CA VAL A 112 11.11 -8.66 -7.93
C VAL A 112 11.13 -8.21 -9.39
N LEU A 113 10.30 -8.81 -10.22
CA LEU A 113 10.20 -8.50 -11.65
C LEU A 113 9.16 -7.42 -11.95
N TRP A 114 9.20 -6.90 -13.17
CA TRP A 114 8.10 -6.12 -13.75
C TRP A 114 6.84 -6.97 -13.83
N PRO A 115 5.63 -6.43 -13.59
CA PRO A 115 5.26 -5.07 -13.15
C PRO A 115 5.26 -4.82 -11.63
N ILE A 116 5.43 -5.83 -10.78
CA ILE A 116 5.27 -5.64 -9.33
C ILE A 116 6.30 -4.64 -8.78
N GLY A 117 7.54 -4.73 -9.22
CA GLY A 117 8.61 -3.84 -8.78
C GLY A 117 8.38 -2.39 -9.19
N LEU A 118 8.64 -2.06 -10.47
CA LEU A 118 8.55 -0.68 -10.95
C LEU A 118 7.10 -0.16 -11.03
N GLY A 119 6.14 -0.98 -11.49
CA GLY A 119 4.74 -0.57 -11.62
C GLY A 119 4.06 -0.38 -10.27
N GLY A 120 4.33 -1.29 -9.33
CA GLY A 120 3.91 -1.15 -7.93
C GLY A 120 4.52 0.09 -7.27
N ALA A 121 5.80 0.36 -7.47
CA ALA A 121 6.46 1.56 -6.94
C ALA A 121 5.79 2.86 -7.42
N MET A 122 5.54 2.97 -8.73
CA MET A 122 4.86 4.14 -9.30
C MET A 122 3.45 4.32 -8.74
N LEU A 123 2.70 3.22 -8.56
CA LEU A 123 1.35 3.26 -8.01
C LEU A 123 1.34 3.75 -6.55
N GLU A 124 2.29 3.28 -5.74
CA GLU A 124 2.41 3.71 -4.34
C GLU A 124 2.73 5.21 -4.25
N TRP A 125 3.68 5.71 -5.05
CA TRP A 125 4.00 7.13 -5.09
C TRP A 125 2.86 8.00 -5.62
N LEU A 126 2.09 7.51 -6.60
CA LEU A 126 0.88 8.18 -7.05
C LEU A 126 -0.11 8.37 -5.90
N PHE A 127 -0.39 7.32 -5.11
CA PHE A 127 -1.28 7.44 -3.95
C PHE A 127 -0.72 8.37 -2.87
N ALA A 128 0.58 8.32 -2.60
CA ALA A 128 1.22 9.26 -1.68
C ALA A 128 0.98 10.72 -2.10
N MET A 129 1.21 11.02 -3.37
CA MET A 129 0.99 12.36 -3.93
C MET A 129 -0.47 12.77 -3.83
N LEU A 130 -1.41 11.87 -4.16
CA LEU A 130 -2.84 12.13 -4.04
C LEU A 130 -3.27 12.46 -2.60
N PHE A 131 -2.68 11.81 -1.60
CA PHE A 131 -2.96 12.07 -0.18
C PHE A 131 -2.41 13.44 0.24
N LEU A 132 -1.16 13.76 -0.13
CA LEU A 132 -0.55 15.05 0.18
C LEU A 132 -1.26 16.23 -0.51
N MET A 133 -1.73 16.03 -1.75
CA MET A 133 -2.53 17.02 -2.47
C MET A 133 -3.88 17.27 -1.79
N ASP A 134 -4.56 16.22 -1.29
CA ASP A 134 -5.80 16.36 -0.54
C ASP A 134 -5.57 17.18 0.74
N MET A 135 -4.50 16.87 1.48
CA MET A 135 -4.12 17.61 2.69
C MET A 135 -3.80 19.08 2.41
N ARG A 136 -3.08 19.37 1.32
CA ARG A 136 -2.79 20.75 0.90
C ARG A 136 -4.08 21.52 0.56
N SER A 137 -5.01 20.89 -0.15
CA SER A 137 -6.30 21.48 -0.52
C SER A 137 -7.16 21.82 0.72
N ARG A 138 -7.21 20.91 1.69
CA ARG A 138 -7.91 21.11 2.96
C ARG A 138 -7.33 22.29 3.74
N ARG A 139 -6.01 22.36 3.85
CA ARG A 139 -5.31 23.46 4.55
C ARG A 139 -5.55 24.82 3.88
N ALA A 140 -5.57 24.86 2.55
CA ALA A 140 -5.87 26.08 1.80
C ALA A 140 -7.32 26.55 2.01
N THR A 141 -8.26 25.61 2.10
CA THR A 141 -9.67 25.91 2.37
C THR A 141 -9.86 26.46 3.79
N GLN A 142 -9.23 25.83 4.79
CA GLN A 142 -9.30 26.27 6.19
C GLN A 142 -8.78 27.69 6.38
N LYS A 143 -7.66 28.06 5.72
CA LYS A 143 -7.10 29.42 5.76
C LYS A 143 -8.00 30.50 5.15
N ARG A 144 -8.94 30.15 4.26
CA ARG A 144 -9.87 31.12 3.64
C ARG A 144 -11.13 31.37 4.49
N THR A 145 -11.41 30.49 5.45
CA THR A 145 -12.60 30.53 6.30
C THR A 145 -12.33 31.09 7.70
N CYS A 146 -11.07 31.34 8.03
CA CYS A 146 -10.61 32.03 9.24
C CYS A 146 -10.19 33.46 8.86
#